data_AF-A0A9D5WXM7-F1
#
_entry.id   AF-A0A9D5WXM7-F1
#
_cell.length_a   1.000
_cell.length_b   1.000
_cell.length_c   1.000
_cell.angle_alpha   90.00
_cell.angle_beta   90.00
_cell.angle_gamma   90.00
#
_symmetry.space_group_name_H-M   'P 1'
#
loop_
_entity.id
_entity.type
_entity.pdbx_description
1 polymer ?
#
loop_
_entity_poly.entity_id
_entity_poly.type
_entity_poly.pdbx_seq_one_letter_code
_entity_poly.pdbx_strand_id
1 'polypeptide(L)'
;KLTTNKGDILQTSSEIVGQLLPHYRANIGDLLFSLLPAGSITGAPKPMTTRIIAEAERHERGFYTGIMGYWANGNLDSAVMIRFIDTDGKQLFYKAGGGITAQSNDDDEYNEMIEKVYVPIY
;
A
#
# COMPACT_ATOMS: atom_id res chain seq x y z
N LYS A 1 -1.49 -11.95 12.19
CA LYS A 1 -1.64 -13.23 11.47
C LYS A 1 -2.81 -13.10 10.49
N LEU A 2 -2.59 -13.38 9.21
CA LEU A 2 -3.61 -13.43 8.16
C LEU A 2 -3.71 -14.88 7.66
N THR A 3 -4.90 -15.45 7.64
CA THR A 3 -5.11 -16.81 7.13
C THR A 3 -5.54 -16.74 5.66
N THR A 4 -4.82 -17.45 4.80
CA THR A 4 -5.07 -17.53 3.36
C THR A 4 -5.42 -18.97 2.97
N ASN A 5 -5.84 -19.19 1.72
CA ASN A 5 -6.06 -20.53 1.18
C ASN A 5 -4.78 -21.36 1.02
N LYS A 6 -3.59 -20.73 1.09
CA LYS A 6 -2.28 -21.40 0.97
C LYS A 6 -1.53 -21.54 2.30
N GLY A 7 -2.10 -21.04 3.39
CA GLY A 7 -1.46 -21.03 4.71
C GLY A 7 -1.49 -19.66 5.39
N ASP A 8 -0.80 -19.55 6.51
CA ASP A 8 -0.78 -18.35 7.33
C ASP A 8 0.33 -17.39 6.91
N ILE A 9 -0.01 -16.12 6.72
CA ILE A 9 0.93 -15.02 6.51
C ILE A 9 1.07 -14.25 7.82
N LEU A 10 2.31 -14.12 8.30
CA LEU A 10 2.63 -13.29 9.46
C LEU A 10 2.76 -11.83 9.05
N GLN A 11 2.24 -10.92 9.88
CA GLN A 11 2.34 -9.48 9.66
C GLN A 11 2.60 -8.81 10.99
N THR A 12 3.47 -7.80 10.96
CA THR A 12 3.75 -6.93 12.10
C THR A 12 3.14 -5.57 11.82
N SER A 13 2.47 -5.00 12.82
CA SER A 13 1.85 -3.67 12.72
C SER A 13 2.19 -2.83 13.95
N SER A 14 2.28 -1.53 13.76
CA SER A 14 2.38 -0.54 14.82
C SER A 14 1.35 0.55 14.58
N GLU A 15 0.86 1.15 15.66
CA GLU A 15 -0.11 2.25 15.60
C GLU A 15 0.58 3.55 16.04
N ILE A 16 0.37 4.62 15.26
CA ILE A 16 0.86 5.96 15.55
C ILE A 16 -0.35 6.88 15.62
N VAL A 17 -0.53 7.56 16.75
CA VAL A 17 -1.65 8.49 17.00
C VAL A 17 -1.15 9.86 17.41
N GLY A 18 -1.94 10.89 17.14
CA GLY A 18 -1.62 12.27 17.53
C GLY A 18 -2.87 13.13 17.67
N GLN A 19 -2.75 14.26 18.36
CA GLN A 19 -3.82 15.25 18.45
C GLN A 19 -3.71 16.21 17.26
N LEU A 20 -4.79 16.32 16.49
CA LEU A 20 -4.87 17.24 15.36
C LEU A 20 -5.16 18.67 15.85
N LEU A 21 -4.62 19.65 15.12
CA LEU A 21 -4.83 21.06 15.44
C LEU A 21 -6.32 21.46 15.37
N PRO A 22 -6.73 22.51 16.11
CA PRO A 22 -8.05 23.10 15.93
C PRO A 22 -8.32 23.40 14.46
N HIS A 23 -9.57 23.16 14.02
CA HIS A 23 -10.01 23.40 12.64
C HIS A 23 -9.31 22.58 11.54
N TYR A 24 -8.57 21.51 11.88
CA TYR A 24 -7.90 20.64 10.87
C TYR A 24 -8.85 20.15 9.76
N ARG A 25 -10.15 20.01 10.07
CA ARG A 25 -11.18 19.55 9.12
C ARG A 25 -11.28 20.43 7.88
N ALA A 26 -10.97 21.73 8.00
CA ALA A 26 -10.95 22.63 6.85
C ALA A 26 -9.81 22.29 5.85
N ASN A 27 -8.76 21.63 6.32
CA ASN A 27 -7.56 21.29 5.56
C ASN A 27 -7.30 19.78 5.53
N ILE A 28 -8.34 18.95 5.68
CA ILE A 28 -8.17 17.49 5.76
C ILE A 28 -7.55 16.92 4.48
N GLY A 29 -7.86 17.50 3.32
CA GLY A 29 -7.25 17.13 2.04
C GLY A 29 -5.76 17.36 2.03
N ASP A 30 -5.29 18.54 2.43
CA ASP A 30 -3.86 18.87 2.49
C ASP A 30 -3.12 17.96 3.47
N LEU A 31 -3.72 17.70 4.63
CA LEU A 31 -3.17 16.76 5.61
C LEU A 31 -3.00 15.36 4.98
N LEU A 32 -4.06 14.85 4.34
CA LEU A 32 -4.05 13.54 3.69
C LEU A 32 -3.01 13.47 2.57
N PHE A 33 -2.99 14.45 1.65
CA PHE A 33 -2.06 14.47 0.53
C PHE A 33 -0.60 14.59 0.97
N SER A 34 -0.31 15.28 2.08
CA SER A 34 1.04 15.35 2.64
C SER A 34 1.58 14.00 3.11
N LEU A 35 0.69 13.05 3.45
CA LEU A 35 1.05 11.71 3.90
C LEU A 35 1.28 10.75 2.73
N LEU A 36 0.86 11.11 1.51
CA LEU A 36 0.97 10.27 0.32
C LEU A 36 2.32 10.41 -0.39
N PRO A 37 2.73 9.40 -1.18
CA PRO A 37 2.26 8.01 -1.08
C PRO A 37 2.60 7.40 0.29
N ALA A 38 1.89 6.33 0.68
CA ALA A 38 2.05 5.72 1.99
C ALA A 38 3.46 5.16 2.18
N GLY A 39 4.11 5.49 3.30
CA GLY A 39 5.52 5.15 3.52
C GLY A 39 5.81 3.64 3.54
N SER A 40 4.84 2.82 3.98
CA SER A 40 4.97 1.36 4.03
C SER A 40 5.05 0.68 2.66
N ILE A 41 4.61 1.34 1.58
CA ILE A 41 4.62 0.79 0.21
C ILE A 41 5.65 1.46 -0.71
N THR A 42 6.30 2.53 -0.23
CA THR A 42 7.41 3.17 -0.93
C THR A 42 8.75 2.83 -0.29
N GLY A 43 8.85 2.89 1.04
CA GLY A 43 10.12 2.87 1.78
C GLY A 43 10.65 4.27 2.13
N ALA A 44 11.87 4.31 2.63
CA ALA A 44 12.53 5.52 3.13
C ALA A 44 13.97 5.67 2.58
N PRO A 45 14.42 6.90 2.25
CA PRO A 45 13.66 8.17 2.22
C PRO A 45 12.63 8.23 1.07
N LYS A 46 11.39 8.67 1.37
CA LYS A 46 10.24 8.62 0.45
C LYS A 46 10.50 9.20 -0.96
N PRO A 47 11.12 10.38 -1.12
CA PRO A 47 11.36 10.93 -2.46
C PRO A 47 12.29 10.04 -3.31
N MET A 48 13.30 9.45 -2.69
CA MET A 48 14.29 8.62 -3.39
C MET A 48 13.71 7.26 -3.75
N THR A 49 13.04 6.60 -2.81
CA THR A 49 12.44 5.30 -3.07
C THR A 49 11.32 5.37 -4.11
N THR A 50 10.50 6.43 -4.07
CA THR A 50 9.48 6.67 -5.11
C THR A 50 10.10 6.81 -6.50
N ARG A 51 11.23 7.51 -6.63
CA ARG A 51 11.96 7.63 -7.91
C ARG A 51 12.50 6.28 -8.38
N ILE A 52 13.13 5.51 -7.48
CA ILE A 52 13.68 4.19 -7.81
C ILE A 52 12.56 3.24 -8.26
N ILE A 53 11.42 3.25 -7.58
CA ILE A 53 10.24 2.48 -7.97
C ILE A 53 9.79 2.87 -9.38
N ALA A 54 9.67 4.16 -9.67
CA ALA A 54 9.25 4.64 -10.99
C ALA A 54 10.26 4.29 -12.12
N GLU A 55 11.55 4.21 -11.80
CA GLU A 55 12.59 3.78 -12.74
C GLU A 55 12.57 2.26 -12.98
N ALA A 56 12.29 1.48 -11.93
CA ALA A 56 12.21 0.02 -12.00
C ALA A 56 10.91 -0.44 -12.68
N GLU A 57 9.78 0.19 -12.35
CA GLU A 57 8.47 -0.13 -12.88
C GLU A 57 8.23 0.62 -14.20
N ARG A 58 8.31 -0.09 -15.32
CA ARG A 58 8.07 0.50 -16.66
C ARG A 58 6.58 0.70 -16.99
N HIS A 59 5.74 0.93 -15.98
CA HIS A 59 4.30 1.12 -16.13
C HIS A 59 3.73 1.97 -15.00
N GLU A 60 2.58 2.59 -15.22
CA GLU A 60 1.87 3.31 -14.17
C GLU A 60 1.13 2.36 -13.23
N ARG A 61 1.21 2.61 -11.92
CA ARG A 61 0.54 1.77 -10.92
C ARG A 61 -0.98 1.90 -10.95
N GLY A 62 -1.53 3.00 -11.45
CA GLY A 62 -2.96 3.29 -11.41
C GLY A 62 -3.44 3.41 -9.96
N PHE A 63 -4.49 2.68 -9.59
CA PHE A 63 -4.97 2.62 -8.21
C PHE A 63 -4.04 1.84 -7.27
N TYR A 64 -3.14 1.02 -7.79
CA TYR A 64 -2.25 0.23 -6.94
C TYR A 64 -1.33 1.13 -6.10
N THR A 65 -1.31 0.91 -4.79
CA THR A 65 -0.64 1.74 -3.78
C THR A 65 -1.18 3.18 -3.62
N GLY A 66 -2.32 3.49 -4.25
CA GLY A 66 -3.11 4.68 -3.95
C GLY A 66 -3.90 4.54 -2.65
N ILE A 67 -4.87 5.44 -2.43
CA ILE A 67 -5.78 5.38 -1.28
C ILE A 67 -7.25 5.36 -1.69
N MET A 68 -8.05 4.68 -0.89
CA MET A 68 -9.51 4.80 -0.88
C MET A 68 -9.94 5.29 0.51
N GLY A 69 -11.13 5.88 0.62
CA GLY A 69 -11.65 6.29 1.91
C GLY A 69 -13.08 6.81 1.83
N TYR A 70 -13.68 6.96 3.00
CA TYR A 70 -14.99 7.58 3.15
C TYR A 70 -14.91 8.70 4.19
N TRP A 71 -15.68 9.76 3.94
CA TRP A 71 -15.83 10.90 4.85
C TRP A 71 -17.26 10.94 5.35
N ALA A 72 -17.46 10.80 6.65
CA ALA A 72 -18.77 10.86 7.28
C ALA A 72 -18.67 11.49 8.67
N ASN A 73 -19.66 12.34 9.01
CA ASN A 73 -19.77 12.96 10.33
C ASN A 73 -18.49 13.66 10.82
N GLY A 74 -17.72 14.24 9.88
CA GLY A 74 -16.48 14.95 10.19
C GLY A 74 -15.27 14.06 10.50
N ASN A 75 -15.35 12.76 10.16
CA ASN A 75 -14.26 11.78 10.26
C ASN A 75 -13.89 11.25 8.88
N LEU A 76 -12.59 11.12 8.64
CA LEU A 76 -12.02 10.43 7.48
C LEU A 76 -11.54 9.05 7.92
N ASP A 77 -11.97 8.02 7.20
CA ASP A 77 -11.39 6.69 7.28
C ASP A 77 -10.86 6.33 5.89
N SER A 78 -9.61 5.87 5.82
CA SER A 78 -8.93 5.63 4.56
C SER A 78 -8.01 4.43 4.65
N ALA A 79 -7.82 3.74 3.53
CA ALA A 79 -6.97 2.58 3.42
C ALA A 79 -6.10 2.66 2.16
N VAL A 80 -4.89 2.11 2.24
CA VAL A 80 -4.00 1.95 1.09
C VAL A 80 -4.49 0.79 0.23
N MET A 81 -4.61 1.03 -1.07
CA MET A 81 -5.10 0.03 -2.03
C MET A 81 -3.96 -0.92 -2.44
N ILE A 82 -3.83 -2.04 -1.72
CA ILE A 82 -2.74 -3.02 -1.95
C ILE A 82 -3.21 -4.42 -2.36
N ARG A 83 -4.50 -4.75 -2.18
CA ARG A 83 -5.06 -6.08 -2.47
C ARG A 83 -6.45 -5.95 -3.09
N PHE A 84 -6.48 -5.82 -4.39
CA PHE A 84 -7.71 -5.76 -5.18
C PHE A 84 -7.44 -6.26 -6.60
N ILE A 85 -8.51 -6.61 -7.31
CA ILE A 85 -8.44 -6.91 -8.74
C ILE A 85 -8.75 -5.63 -9.51
N ASP A 86 -7.80 -5.20 -10.33
CA ASP A 86 -7.96 -4.10 -11.28
C ASP A 86 -8.31 -4.64 -12.67
N THR A 87 -8.84 -3.80 -13.56
CA THR A 87 -9.13 -4.20 -14.95
C THR A 87 -9.00 -3.04 -15.92
N ASP A 88 -8.48 -3.32 -17.12
CA ASP A 88 -8.49 -2.42 -18.26
C ASP A 88 -9.66 -2.71 -19.24
N GLY A 89 -10.60 -3.57 -18.82
CA GLY A 89 -11.71 -4.05 -19.64
C GLY A 89 -11.38 -5.25 -20.55
N LYS A 90 -10.10 -5.64 -20.66
CA LYS A 90 -9.65 -6.81 -21.43
C LYS A 90 -9.08 -7.90 -20.54
N GLN A 91 -8.34 -7.50 -19.52
CA GLN A 91 -7.69 -8.41 -18.59
C GLN A 91 -7.87 -7.94 -17.14
N LEU A 92 -7.73 -8.89 -16.23
CA LEU A 92 -7.76 -8.67 -14.79
C LEU A 92 -6.33 -8.64 -14.26
N PHE A 93 -6.05 -7.73 -13.35
CA PHE A 93 -4.73 -7.56 -12.73
C PHE A 93 -4.84 -7.70 -11.23
N TYR A 94 -3.96 -8.50 -10.64
CA TYR A 94 -3.75 -8.56 -9.20
C TYR A 94 -2.28 -8.32 -8.93
N LYS A 95 -1.97 -7.20 -8.26
CA LYS A 95 -0.60 -6.75 -8.02
C LYS A 95 -0.20 -7.01 -6.58
N ALA A 96 1.06 -7.41 -6.39
CA ALA A 96 1.68 -7.59 -5.08
C ALA A 96 3.09 -6.99 -5.10
N GLY A 97 3.62 -6.69 -3.92
CA GLY A 97 4.94 -6.10 -3.75
C GLY A 97 5.57 -6.51 -2.43
N GLY A 98 6.87 -6.26 -2.33
CA GLY A 98 7.72 -6.55 -1.18
C GLY A 98 8.55 -5.34 -0.78
N GLY A 99 9.07 -5.36 0.46
CA GLY A 99 9.92 -4.30 0.98
C GLY A 99 11.37 -4.74 0.94
N ILE A 100 12.15 -4.17 0.01
CA ILE A 100 13.57 -4.53 -0.15
C ILE A 100 14.43 -3.76 0.86
N THR A 101 15.31 -4.48 1.55
CA THR A 101 16.29 -3.93 2.48
C THR A 101 17.71 -4.31 2.04
N ALA A 102 18.73 -3.72 2.68
CA ALA A 102 20.12 -4.08 2.43
C ALA A 102 20.48 -5.53 2.82
N GLN A 103 19.62 -6.21 3.58
CA GLN A 103 19.78 -7.60 4.00
C GLN A 103 18.86 -8.56 3.23
N SER A 104 18.07 -8.04 2.29
CA SER A 104 17.16 -8.86 1.49
C SER A 104 17.95 -9.77 0.55
N ASN A 105 17.40 -10.97 0.32
CA ASN A 105 17.85 -11.89 -0.71
C ASN A 105 16.82 -11.91 -1.83
N ASP A 106 17.28 -11.80 -3.08
CA ASP A 106 16.40 -11.65 -4.25
C ASP A 106 15.43 -12.84 -4.42
N ASP A 107 15.90 -14.07 -4.17
CA ASP A 107 15.08 -15.28 -4.30
C ASP A 107 13.99 -15.33 -3.21
N ASP A 108 14.35 -14.95 -1.98
CA ASP A 108 13.41 -14.92 -0.86
C ASP A 108 12.30 -13.88 -1.07
N GLU A 109 12.66 -12.67 -1.52
CA GLU A 109 11.70 -11.59 -1.80
C GLU A 109 10.75 -11.94 -2.96
N TYR A 110 11.29 -12.61 -3.98
CA TYR A 110 10.47 -13.10 -5.10
C TYR A 110 9.48 -14.19 -4.64
N ASN A 111 9.93 -15.12 -3.80
CA ASN A 111 9.06 -16.15 -3.23
C ASN A 111 7.97 -15.53 -2.33
N GLU A 112 8.30 -14.56 -1.48
CA GLU A 112 7.31 -13.82 -0.68
C GLU A 112 6.28 -13.11 -1.57
N MET A 113 6.71 -12.53 -2.69
CA MET A 113 5.78 -11.92 -3.66
C MET A 113 4.78 -12.94 -4.20
N ILE A 114 5.24 -14.14 -4.58
CA ILE A 114 4.37 -15.22 -5.08
C ILE A 114 3.36 -15.65 -4.00
N GLU A 115 3.79 -15.75 -2.74
CA GLU A 115 2.90 -16.10 -1.63
C GLU A 115 1.81 -15.05 -1.38
N LYS A 116 2.12 -13.76 -1.62
CA LYS A 116 1.16 -12.65 -1.54
C LYS A 116 0.19 -12.58 -2.72
N VAL A 117 0.51 -13.20 -3.86
CA VAL A 117 -0.39 -13.31 -5.01
C VAL A 117 -1.35 -14.49 -4.79
N TYR A 118 -2.40 -14.22 -4.02
CA TYR A 118 -3.57 -15.07 -3.88
C TYR A 118 -4.83 -14.22 -3.99
N VAL A 119 -5.86 -14.76 -4.65
CA VAL A 119 -7.19 -14.18 -4.62
C VAL A 119 -7.93 -14.88 -3.49
N PRO A 120 -8.36 -14.17 -2.43
CA PRO A 120 -9.19 -14.75 -1.39
C PRO A 120 -10.60 -15.01 -1.95
N ILE A 121 -10.76 -16.14 -2.63
CA ILE A 121 -12.06 -16.67 -3.02
C ILE A 121 -12.51 -17.58 -1.87
N TYR A 122 -13.56 -17.16 -1.17
CA TYR A 122 -14.24 -17.95 -0.15
C TYR A 122 -15.45 -18.66 -0.77
#